data_AF-A0A4Q0Y4J1-F1
#
_entry.id   AF-A0A4Q0Y4J1-F1
#
_cell.length_a   1.000
_cell.length_b   1.000
_cell.length_c   1.000
_cell.angle_alpha   90.00
_cell.angle_beta   90.00
_cell.angle_gamma   90.00
#
_symmetry.space_group_name_H-M   'P 1'
#
loop_
_entity.id
_entity.type
_entity.pdbx_description
1 polymer ?
#
loop_
_entity_poly.entity_id
_entity_poly.type
_entity_poly.pdbx_seq_one_letter_code
_entity_poly.pdbx_strand_id
1 'polypeptide(L)' 'MKGFENIVVGLDISKHSTYVLQKAFTLAKENSSKVTIVHAIDKGWFSELFSASNFEE' A
#
# COMPACT_ATOMS: atom_id res chain seq x y z
N MET A 1 20.45 -10.63 -15.66
CA MET A 1 20.06 -10.51 -14.24
C MET A 1 18.64 -11.02 -14.10
N LYS A 2 18.32 -11.74 -13.01
CA LYS A 2 16.94 -12.16 -12.75
C LYS A 2 16.12 -10.92 -12.36
N GLY A 3 15.00 -10.69 -13.03
CA GLY A 3 14.07 -9.61 -12.70
C GLY A 3 13.41 -9.83 -11.34
N PHE A 4 12.74 -8.80 -10.80
CA PHE A 4 11.95 -8.95 -9.59
C PHE A 4 10.64 -9.69 -9.92
N GLU A 5 10.35 -10.82 -9.28
CA GLU A 5 9.09 -11.56 -9.52
C GLU A 5 7.95 -11.01 -8.66
N ASN A 6 8.26 -10.55 -7.45
CA ASN A 6 7.30 -10.02 -6.48
C ASN A 6 7.83 -8.71 -5.88
N ILE A 7 7.00 -7.66 -5.91
CA ILE A 7 7.30 -6.33 -5.37
C ILE A 7 6.32 -6.05 -4.24
N VAL A 8 6.84 -5.72 -3.06
CA VAL A 8 6.03 -5.29 -1.90
C VAL A 8 6.22 -3.78 -1.72
N VAL A 9 5.12 -3.05 -1.62
CA VAL A 9 5.12 -1.59 -1.49
C VAL A 9 4.42 -1.18 -0.20
N GLY A 10 5.19 -0.70 0.77
CA GLY A 10 4.67 -0.06 1.97
C GLY A 10 4.25 1.37 1.69
N LEU A 11 3.03 1.76 2.09
CA LEU A 11 2.51 3.11 1.91
C LEU A 11 1.95 3.66 3.23
N ASP A 12 2.01 4.97 3.37
CA ASP A 12 1.45 5.75 4.48
C ASP A 12 0.28 6.64 4.04
N ILE A 13 -0.18 6.51 2.79
CA ILE A 13 -1.24 7.34 2.15
C ILE A 13 -0.85 8.83 2.02
N SER A 14 0.40 9.20 2.33
CA SER A 14 0.89 10.56 2.07
C SER A 14 0.94 10.87 0.57
N LYS A 15 1.03 12.16 0.21
CA LYS A 15 1.25 12.54 -1.21
C LYS A 15 2.52 11.93 -1.79
N HIS A 16 3.52 11.65 -0.94
CA HIS A 16 4.78 11.05 -1.37
C HIS A 16 4.63 9.57 -1.74
N SER A 17 3.64 8.86 -1.18
CA SER A 17 3.29 7.48 -1.54
C SER A 17 3.01 7.31 -3.04
N THR A 18 2.49 8.34 -3.73
CA THR A 18 2.25 8.31 -5.19
C THR A 18 3.53 8.09 -6.00
N TYR A 19 4.65 8.67 -5.59
CA TYR A 19 5.93 8.50 -6.30
C TYR A 19 6.43 7.05 -6.19
N VAL A 20 6.32 6.47 -4.99
CA VAL A 20 6.71 5.08 -4.73
C VAL A 20 5.85 4.12 -5.55
N LEU A 21 4.54 4.35 -5.60
CA LEU A 21 3.62 3.59 -6.44
C LEU A 21 3.99 3.65 -7.91
N GLN A 22 4.25 4.85 -8.46
CA GLN A 22 4.67 5.00 -9.85
C GLN A 22 5.93 4.18 -10.16
N LYS A 23 6.96 4.26 -9.30
CA LYS A 23 8.19 3.47 -9.47
C LYS A 23 7.94 1.97 -9.39
N ALA A 24 7.13 1.52 -8.44
CA ALA A 24 6.80 0.11 -8.29
C ALA A 24 6.07 -0.43 -9.52
N PHE A 25 5.12 0.32 -10.09
CA PHE A 25 4.42 -0.09 -11.31
C PHE A 25 5.31 -0.06 -12.55
N THR A 26 6.23 0.90 -12.68
CA THR A 26 7.23 0.90 -13.76
C THR A 26 8.09 -0.36 -13.69
N LEU A 27 8.64 -0.66 -12.51
CA LEU A 27 9.46 -1.86 -12.31
C LEU A 27 8.66 -3.16 -12.55
N ALA A 28 7.41 -3.20 -12.08
CA ALA A 28 6.55 -4.36 -12.29
C ALA A 28 6.26 -4.62 -13.77
N LYS A 29 6.03 -3.55 -14.54
CA LYS A 29 5.80 -3.65 -15.99
C LYS A 29 7.04 -4.17 -16.73
N GLU A 30 8.22 -3.70 -16.36
CA GLU A 30 9.49 -4.13 -16.96
C GLU A 30 9.81 -5.60 -16.66
N ASN A 31 9.39 -6.11 -15.50
CA ASN A 31 9.75 -7.43 -15.00
C ASN A 31 8.59 -8.46 -15.05
N SER A 32 7.40 -8.06 -15.51
CA SER A 32 6.17 -8.84 -15.35
C SER A 32 5.90 -9.28 -13.90
N SER A 33 6.19 -8.40 -12.95
CA SER A 33 6.09 -8.69 -11.51
C SER A 33 4.67 -8.55 -10.98
N LYS A 34 4.37 -9.30 -9.91
CA LYS A 34 3.24 -8.99 -9.04
C LYS A 34 3.60 -7.85 -8.09
N VAL A 35 2.69 -6.88 -7.94
CA VAL A 35 2.80 -5.81 -6.92
C VAL A 35 1.80 -6.08 -5.79
N THR A 36 2.28 -6.09 -4.56
CA THR A 36 1.45 -6.15 -3.34
C THR A 36 1.63 -4.85 -2.56
N ILE A 37 0.54 -4.14 -2.35
CA ILE A 37 0.53 -2.87 -1.61
C ILE A 37 0.13 -3.15 -0.17
N VAL A 38 0.90 -2.64 0.77
CA VAL A 38 0.68 -2.76 2.21
C VAL A 38 0.57 -1.36 2.79
N HIS A 39 -0.53 -1.06 3.47
CA HIS A 39 -0.66 0.15 4.25
C HIS A 39 -0.64 -0.22 5.73
N ALA A 40 0.29 0.36 6.48
CA ALA A 40 0.32 0.22 7.94
C ALA A 40 -0.63 1.25 8.53
N ILE A 41 -1.69 0.76 9.16
CA ILE A 41 -2.69 1.60 9.82
C ILE A 41 -2.27 1.77 11.27
N ASP A 42 -2.19 3.03 11.74
CA ASP A 42 -2.00 3.32 13.16
C ASP A 42 -3.25 2.90 13.96
N LYS A 43 -3.02 2.31 15.14
CA LYS A 43 -4.06 1.95 16.10
C LYS A 43 -4.99 3.13 16.42
N GLY A 44 -4.47 4.36 16.45
CA GLY A 44 -5.28 5.57 16.64
C GLY A 44 -6.34 5.76 15.55
N TRP A 45 -5.96 5.56 14.30
CA TRP A 45 -6.88 5.64 13.15
C TRP A 45 -7.97 4.55 13.21
N PHE A 46 -7.61 3.33 13.62
CA PHE A 46 -8.61 2.29 13.89
C PHE A 46 -9.59 2.74 14.98
N SER A 47 -9.11 3.32 16.08
CA SER A 47 -10.02 3.73 17.16
C SER A 47 -11.02 4.80 16.71
N GLU A 48 -10.62 5.76 15.88
CA GLU A 48 -11.50 6.80 15.32
C GLU A 48 -12.50 6.22 14.30
N LEU A 49 -12.05 5.31 13.45
CA LEU A 49 -12.90 4.70 12.42
C LEU A 49 -14.01 3.81 13.04
N PHE A 50 -13.69 3.07 14.11
CA PHE A 50 -14.63 2.21 14.83
C PHE A 50 -15.45 2.94 15.91
N SER A 51 -15.04 4.12 16.35
CA SER A 51 -15.88 4.97 17.22
C SER A 51 -16.86 5.85 16.41
N ALA A 52 -16.52 6.19 15.17
CA ALA A 52 -17.44 6.86 14.24
C ALA A 52 -18.50 5.91 13.65
N SER A 53 -18.27 4.60 13.73
CA SER A 53 -19.21 3.59 13.26
C SER A 53 -19.86 2.90 14.46
N ASN A 54 -21.01 3.44 14.88
CA ASN A 54 -22.04 2.61 15.50
C ASN A 54 -22.45 1.57 14.44
N PHE A 55 -21.69 0.49 14.33
CA PHE A 55 -22.15 -0.74 13.72
C PHE A 55 -23.19 -1.32 14.68
N GLU A 56 -24.41 -0.76 14.61
CA GLU A 56 -25.57 -1.37 15.23
C GLU A 56 -25.79 -2.73 14.57
N GLU A 57 -25.93 -3.74 15.43
CA GLU A 57 -26.06 -5.17 15.17
C GLU A 57 -27.34 -5.52 14.39
#